data_AF-A0A5N1J765-F1
#
_entry.id   AF-A0A5N1J765-F1
#
_cell.length_a   1.000
_cell.length_b   1.000
_cell.length_c   1.000
_cell.angle_alpha   90.00
_cell.angle_beta   90.00
_cell.angle_gamma   90.00
#
_symmetry.space_group_name_H-M   'P 1'
#
loop_
_entity.id
_entity.type
_entity.pdbx_description
1 polymer ?
#
loop_
_entity_poly.entity_id
_entity_poly.type
_entity_poly.pdbx_seq_one_letter_code
_entity_poly.pdbx_strand_id
1 'polypeptide(L)'
;MKLLRIHIISADTCGGLLDGLDLSLRSQMDEQTTFTPLCLLGANGTGKSQLLQVLAEMFQSAFHAVVCQEERIEGNPGLQFEVDYLIRPHGSPATVHVRISRRAQTKRRPVVTIRKLVDGAWINCELTAPETKELLPGKVVGYSSGDNETLSLPFLLSRSGYAEEVRESAIDRATPPTGIQDTRLMLIDYGTHLEVLVANLLLGSDEQRSALLKHAHLDDLHSFRCSIQLAHGAAPRAPARAGKQSKRKGIQLTDELEEYLTRLQRCATCYQYDDKTETYTFDFLVDTETKTAFRFFWKTAFDLYSAFHKLAMLNDLVIPKHARERFSKETKARRFASRLPEPQDEDKVFRFERVNFHARNHTAIVDYVSLSDGEHQLAQLLGTFSMISFSNVLFLLDEPESHFNPVWRMNLMDRLRELPTSDGKRSDHAETIRQDCLITTHSPYLPADLPKEKVFIFSRAPLTRKVEVNLPDQETYGATFDAILRSCFGVHTSP
;
A
#
# COMPACT_ATOMS: atom_id res chain seq x y z
N MET A 1 -15.64 -0.60 -2.32
CA MET A 1 -15.48 -1.86 -3.05
C MET A 1 -15.52 -3.06 -2.11
N LYS A 2 -15.93 -4.23 -2.59
CA LYS A 2 -15.90 -5.54 -1.91
C LYS A 2 -15.71 -6.65 -2.94
N LEU A 3 -14.69 -7.49 -2.81
CA LEU A 3 -14.44 -8.62 -3.70
C LEU A 3 -15.49 -9.71 -3.47
N LEU A 4 -15.97 -10.29 -4.58
CA LEU A 4 -16.96 -11.36 -4.58
C LEU A 4 -16.34 -12.69 -5.03
N ARG A 5 -15.56 -12.67 -6.11
CA ARG A 5 -14.96 -13.87 -6.70
C ARG A 5 -13.63 -13.56 -7.36
N ILE A 6 -12.67 -14.47 -7.23
CA ILE A 6 -11.38 -14.43 -7.93
C ILE A 6 -11.23 -15.75 -8.69
N HIS A 7 -11.04 -15.69 -10.01
CA HIS A 7 -10.78 -16.85 -10.83
C HIS A 7 -9.48 -16.65 -11.61
N ILE A 8 -8.45 -17.42 -11.25
CA ILE A 8 -7.15 -17.44 -11.91
C ILE A 8 -7.17 -18.56 -12.94
N ILE A 9 -7.21 -18.19 -14.21
CA ILE A 9 -7.26 -19.15 -15.32
C ILE A 9 -5.85 -19.66 -15.62
N SER A 10 -4.88 -18.75 -15.66
CA SER A 10 -3.47 -19.07 -15.86
C SER A 10 -2.59 -17.93 -15.33
N ALA A 11 -1.59 -18.27 -14.53
CA ALA A 11 -0.63 -17.37 -13.89
C ALA A 11 0.79 -17.97 -13.92
N ASP A 12 1.46 -17.84 -15.06
CA ASP A 12 2.83 -18.32 -15.26
C ASP A 12 3.83 -17.77 -14.22
N THR A 13 3.58 -16.58 -13.68
CA THR A 13 4.42 -15.90 -12.68
C THR A 13 4.53 -16.65 -11.35
N CYS A 14 3.54 -17.48 -11.03
CA CYS A 14 3.55 -18.31 -9.83
C CYS A 14 4.00 -19.75 -10.12
N GLY A 15 4.64 -19.99 -11.28
CA GLY A 15 4.98 -21.35 -11.74
C GLY A 15 3.74 -22.21 -11.98
N GLY A 16 2.60 -21.60 -12.30
CA GLY A 16 1.31 -22.28 -12.49
C GLY A 16 0.65 -22.78 -11.20
N LEU A 17 1.17 -22.41 -10.02
CA LEU A 17 0.66 -22.89 -8.72
C LEU A 17 -0.84 -22.60 -8.52
N LEU A 18 -1.29 -21.43 -9.00
CA LEU A 18 -2.66 -20.94 -8.85
C LEU A 18 -3.55 -21.22 -10.08
N ASP A 19 -3.07 -22.01 -11.04
CA ASP A 19 -3.78 -22.23 -12.31
C ASP A 19 -5.06 -23.04 -12.13
N GLY A 20 -6.18 -22.40 -12.49
CA GLY A 20 -7.53 -22.93 -12.35
C GLY A 20 -8.14 -22.67 -10.96
N LEU A 21 -7.49 -21.90 -10.09
CA LEU A 21 -8.07 -21.53 -8.80
C LEU A 21 -9.29 -20.62 -9.02
N ASP A 22 -10.44 -21.04 -8.51
CA ASP A 22 -11.70 -20.30 -8.56
C ASP A 22 -12.27 -20.18 -7.15
N LEU A 23 -12.20 -18.98 -6.58
CA LEU A 23 -12.50 -18.69 -5.20
C LEU A 23 -13.68 -17.74 -5.09
N SER A 24 -14.77 -18.22 -4.48
CA SER A 24 -15.90 -17.38 -4.08
C SER A 24 -15.65 -16.83 -2.67
N LEU A 25 -15.52 -15.51 -2.55
CA LEU A 25 -15.16 -14.82 -1.31
C LEU A 25 -16.39 -14.36 -0.50
N ARG A 26 -17.45 -13.95 -1.20
CA ARG A 26 -18.67 -13.40 -0.57
C ARG A 26 -19.90 -13.75 -1.40
N SER A 27 -21.05 -13.85 -0.72
CA SER A 27 -22.34 -13.89 -1.41
C SER A 27 -22.73 -12.48 -1.88
N GLN A 28 -23.52 -12.36 -2.96
CA GLN A 28 -24.00 -11.04 -3.44
C GLN A 28 -24.92 -10.32 -2.43
N MET A 29 -25.46 -11.06 -1.45
CA MET A 29 -26.41 -10.57 -0.45
C MET A 29 -25.78 -10.23 0.90
N ASP A 30 -24.45 -10.33 1.04
CA ASP A 30 -23.77 -9.85 2.24
C ASP A 30 -23.97 -8.33 2.31
N GLU A 31 -24.94 -7.91 3.13
CA GLU A 31 -25.21 -6.51 3.41
C GLU A 31 -23.88 -5.81 3.74
N GLN A 32 -23.60 -4.72 3.03
CA GLN A 32 -22.39 -3.90 3.18
C GLN A 32 -22.45 -3.06 4.46
N THR A 33 -22.81 -3.68 5.58
CA THR A 33 -23.07 -3.02 6.86
C THR A 33 -21.82 -2.92 7.71
N THR A 34 -20.82 -3.76 7.49
CA THR A 34 -19.58 -3.77 8.28
C THR A 34 -18.32 -3.97 7.43
N PHE A 35 -17.20 -3.43 7.92
CA PHE A 35 -15.88 -3.74 7.41
C PHE A 35 -15.42 -5.10 7.95
N THR A 36 -15.45 -6.12 7.09
CA THR A 36 -15.02 -7.48 7.45
C THR A 36 -13.82 -7.89 6.59
N PRO A 37 -12.59 -7.93 7.13
CA PRO A 37 -11.44 -8.49 6.42
C PRO A 37 -11.63 -9.97 6.07
N LEU A 38 -10.92 -10.43 5.04
CA LEU A 38 -10.84 -11.82 4.63
C LEU A 38 -9.46 -12.37 5.04
N CYS A 39 -9.43 -13.48 5.76
CA CYS A 39 -8.21 -14.11 6.24
C CYS A 39 -7.86 -15.33 5.40
N LEU A 40 -6.67 -15.33 4.82
CA LEU A 40 -6.07 -16.45 4.11
C LEU A 40 -5.10 -17.14 5.07
N LEU A 41 -5.44 -18.35 5.49
CA LEU A 41 -4.72 -19.14 6.48
C LEU A 41 -4.09 -20.36 5.83
N GLY A 42 -2.92 -20.81 6.28
CA GLY A 42 -2.34 -22.09 5.84
C GLY A 42 -0.82 -22.11 5.93
N ALA A 43 -0.20 -23.27 5.70
CA ALA A 43 1.25 -23.46 5.83
C ALA A 43 2.08 -22.61 4.83
N ASN A 44 3.39 -22.51 5.06
CA ASN A 44 4.31 -21.80 4.15
C ASN A 44 4.31 -22.46 2.77
N GLY A 45 4.32 -21.64 1.73
CA GLY A 45 4.31 -22.11 0.34
C GLY A 45 2.95 -22.56 -0.20
N THR A 46 1.84 -22.43 0.54
CA THR A 46 0.51 -22.82 0.02
C THR A 46 -0.09 -21.86 -1.03
N GLY A 47 0.60 -20.79 -1.41
CA GLY A 47 0.13 -19.87 -2.46
C GLY A 47 -0.52 -18.57 -1.96
N LYS A 48 -0.56 -18.33 -0.65
CA LYS A 48 -1.26 -17.18 -0.04
C LYS A 48 -0.71 -15.82 -0.51
N SER A 49 0.57 -15.57 -0.31
CA SER A 49 1.22 -14.31 -0.75
C SER A 49 1.23 -14.19 -2.27
N GLN A 50 1.34 -15.31 -2.99
CA GLN A 50 1.20 -15.34 -4.45
C GLN A 50 -0.21 -14.94 -4.90
N LEU A 51 -1.27 -15.29 -4.17
CA LEU A 51 -2.63 -14.85 -4.48
C LEU A 51 -2.77 -13.33 -4.33
N LEU A 52 -2.22 -12.75 -3.25
CA LEU A 52 -2.20 -11.29 -3.08
C LEU A 52 -1.44 -10.60 -4.22
N GLN A 53 -0.29 -11.13 -4.63
CA GLN A 53 0.48 -10.63 -5.77
C GLN A 53 -0.35 -10.68 -7.06
N VAL A 54 -0.93 -11.83 -7.38
CA VAL A 54 -1.72 -11.99 -8.62
C VAL A 54 -2.91 -11.05 -8.61
N LEU A 55 -3.58 -10.85 -7.47
CA LEU A 55 -4.67 -9.90 -7.34
C LEU A 55 -4.23 -8.45 -7.60
N ALA A 56 -3.05 -8.05 -7.09
CA ALA A 56 -2.46 -6.75 -7.43
C ALA A 56 -2.14 -6.64 -8.94
N GLU A 57 -1.61 -7.71 -9.58
CA GLU A 57 -1.36 -7.75 -11.03
C GLU A 57 -2.65 -7.67 -11.88
N MET A 58 -3.76 -8.23 -11.39
CA MET A 58 -5.08 -8.12 -12.03
C MET A 58 -5.53 -6.66 -12.08
N PHE A 59 -5.47 -5.94 -10.95
CA PHE A 59 -5.83 -4.53 -10.87
C PHE A 59 -4.82 -3.64 -11.60
N GLN A 60 -3.53 -3.93 -11.56
CA GLN A 60 -2.51 -3.24 -12.37
C GLN A 60 -2.87 -3.29 -13.86
N SER A 61 -3.26 -4.48 -14.34
CA SER A 61 -3.66 -4.68 -15.73
C SER A 61 -4.88 -3.85 -16.10
N ALA A 62 -5.84 -3.70 -15.19
CA ALA A 62 -7.03 -2.88 -15.39
C ALA A 62 -6.72 -1.37 -15.32
N PHE A 63 -5.89 -0.94 -14.37
CA PHE A 63 -5.45 0.44 -14.26
C PHE A 63 -4.69 0.88 -15.50
N HIS A 64 -3.73 0.08 -15.98
CA HIS A 64 -3.00 0.40 -17.21
C HIS A 64 -3.93 0.53 -18.43
N ALA A 65 -4.99 -0.28 -18.49
CA ALA A 65 -5.93 -0.28 -19.61
C ALA A 65 -6.92 0.90 -19.61
N VAL A 66 -7.25 1.48 -18.45
CA VAL A 66 -8.31 2.51 -18.30
C VAL A 66 -7.74 3.87 -17.88
N VAL A 67 -6.74 3.86 -16.99
CA VAL A 67 -6.07 5.03 -16.43
C VAL A 67 -4.56 4.90 -16.61
N CYS A 68 -4.10 4.80 -17.86
CA CYS A 68 -2.67 4.65 -18.18
C CYS A 68 -1.81 5.83 -17.68
N GLN A 69 -2.42 7.00 -17.48
CA GLN A 69 -1.81 8.17 -16.85
C GLN A 69 -1.63 8.03 -15.34
N GLU A 70 -2.28 7.07 -14.68
CA GLU A 70 -2.08 6.73 -13.27
C GLU A 70 -1.24 5.44 -13.16
N GLU A 71 -1.34 4.52 -14.12
CA GLU A 71 -0.57 3.27 -14.17
C GLU A 71 0.16 3.10 -15.52
N ARG A 72 1.46 3.44 -15.54
CA ARG A 72 2.24 3.62 -16.78
C ARG A 72 2.71 2.30 -17.38
N ILE A 73 2.95 1.32 -16.51
CA ILE A 73 3.51 0.04 -16.90
C ILE A 73 2.40 -1.01 -16.88
N GLU A 74 2.31 -1.77 -17.97
CA GLU A 74 1.45 -2.94 -18.01
C GLU A 74 1.96 -3.99 -17.01
N GLY A 75 1.06 -4.50 -16.17
CA GLY A 75 1.31 -5.66 -15.29
C GLY A 75 1.54 -6.95 -16.08
N ASN A 76 1.11 -8.11 -15.56
CA ASN A 76 1.33 -9.39 -16.22
C ASN A 76 0.50 -9.64 -17.48
N PRO A 77 1.05 -9.55 -18.72
CA PRO A 77 0.23 -9.75 -19.91
C PRO A 77 -0.11 -11.21 -20.19
N GLY A 78 0.62 -12.16 -19.58
CA GLY A 78 0.32 -13.59 -19.63
C GLY A 78 -0.76 -14.00 -18.63
N LEU A 79 -1.03 -13.17 -17.60
CA LEU A 79 -2.04 -13.44 -16.59
C LEU A 79 -3.43 -13.49 -17.23
N GLN A 80 -4.13 -14.60 -17.06
CA GLN A 80 -5.52 -14.75 -17.48
C GLN A 80 -6.41 -14.95 -16.26
N PHE A 81 -7.47 -14.17 -16.18
CA PHE A 81 -8.26 -14.08 -14.95
C PHE A 81 -9.69 -13.57 -15.18
N GLU A 82 -10.53 -13.79 -14.17
CA GLU A 82 -11.70 -12.98 -13.87
C GLU A 82 -11.67 -12.55 -12.40
N VAL A 83 -12.09 -11.31 -12.13
CA VAL A 83 -12.35 -10.84 -10.78
C VAL A 83 -13.68 -10.11 -10.75
N ASP A 84 -14.53 -10.50 -9.81
CA ASP A 84 -15.86 -9.93 -9.58
C ASP A 84 -15.85 -9.17 -8.26
N TYR A 85 -16.41 -7.97 -8.26
CA TYR A 85 -16.50 -7.15 -7.06
C TYR A 85 -17.67 -6.17 -7.13
N LEU A 86 -18.10 -5.72 -5.96
CA LEU A 86 -19.02 -4.60 -5.80
C LEU A 86 -18.22 -3.32 -5.62
N ILE A 87 -18.62 -2.23 -6.25
CA ILE A 87 -18.02 -0.90 -6.06
C ILE A 87 -19.09 0.17 -6.10
N ARG A 88 -18.90 1.28 -5.39
CA ARG A 88 -19.79 2.44 -5.48
C ARG A 88 -19.05 3.57 -6.20
N PRO A 89 -19.39 3.87 -7.47
CA PRO A 89 -18.79 4.99 -8.20
C PRO A 89 -18.91 6.30 -7.42
N HIS A 90 -17.92 7.20 -7.52
CA HIS A 90 -18.01 8.49 -6.84
C HIS A 90 -19.21 9.29 -7.39
N GLY A 91 -19.97 9.91 -6.49
CA GLY A 91 -21.18 10.66 -6.85
C GLY A 91 -22.42 9.80 -7.17
N SER A 92 -22.30 8.46 -7.16
CA SER A 92 -23.45 7.56 -7.30
C SER A 92 -23.87 6.99 -5.93
N PRO A 93 -25.17 6.99 -5.59
CA PRO A 93 -25.64 6.31 -4.38
C PRO A 93 -25.66 4.77 -4.55
N ALA A 94 -25.66 4.28 -5.79
CA ALA A 94 -25.85 2.88 -6.10
C ALA A 94 -24.52 2.11 -6.18
N THR A 95 -24.50 0.95 -5.53
CA THR A 95 -23.42 -0.03 -5.70
C THR A 95 -23.60 -0.76 -7.04
N VAL A 96 -22.52 -0.90 -7.79
CA VAL A 96 -22.44 -1.58 -9.08
C VAL A 96 -21.64 -2.87 -8.93
N HIS A 97 -22.12 -3.96 -9.54
CA HIS A 97 -21.36 -5.20 -9.68
C HIS A 97 -20.53 -5.15 -10.95
N VAL A 98 -19.21 -5.26 -10.78
CA VAL A 98 -18.21 -5.16 -11.84
C VAL A 98 -17.47 -6.48 -11.98
N ARG A 99 -17.21 -6.87 -13.23
CA ARG A 99 -16.32 -7.97 -13.60
C ARG A 99 -15.20 -7.42 -14.46
N ILE A 100 -13.96 -7.63 -14.03
CA ILE A 100 -12.78 -7.44 -14.86
C ILE A 100 -12.34 -8.83 -15.34
N SER A 101 -12.07 -8.96 -16.64
CA SER A 101 -11.54 -10.22 -17.17
C SER A 101 -10.49 -10.01 -18.25
N ARG A 102 -9.52 -10.92 -18.29
CA ARG A 102 -8.54 -11.07 -19.37
C ARG A 102 -8.49 -12.55 -19.74
N ARG A 103 -8.98 -12.90 -20.91
CA ARG A 103 -9.12 -14.29 -21.38
C ARG A 103 -8.60 -14.44 -22.80
N ALA A 104 -7.87 -15.51 -23.08
CA ALA A 104 -7.53 -15.88 -24.45
C ALA A 104 -8.80 -16.40 -25.15
N GLN A 105 -9.35 -15.60 -26.06
CA GLN A 105 -10.51 -15.99 -26.88
C GLN A 105 -10.14 -16.34 -28.34
N THR A 106 -8.96 -15.91 -28.80
CA THR A 106 -8.46 -16.11 -30.17
C THR A 106 -6.93 -16.30 -30.17
N LYS A 107 -6.29 -16.49 -31.34
CA LYS A 107 -4.82 -16.46 -31.49
C LYS A 107 -4.19 -15.08 -31.16
N ARG A 108 -4.99 -14.04 -30.89
CA ARG A 108 -4.50 -12.71 -30.50
C ARG A 108 -4.22 -12.66 -29.00
N ARG A 109 -3.32 -11.75 -28.61
CA ARG A 109 -2.98 -11.50 -27.21
C ARG A 109 -4.25 -11.12 -26.41
N PRO A 110 -4.48 -11.72 -25.23
CA PRO A 110 -5.68 -11.46 -24.44
C PRO A 110 -5.68 -10.00 -23.96
N VAL A 111 -6.83 -9.34 -24.09
CA VAL A 111 -7.05 -7.95 -23.67
C VAL A 111 -7.91 -7.89 -22.42
N VAL A 112 -7.74 -6.84 -21.62
CA VAL A 112 -8.59 -6.58 -20.46
C VAL A 112 -9.96 -6.12 -20.95
N THR A 113 -11.00 -6.63 -20.32
CA THR A 113 -12.39 -6.23 -20.53
C THR A 113 -13.02 -5.94 -19.17
N ILE A 114 -13.83 -4.88 -19.12
CA ILE A 114 -14.58 -4.50 -17.92
C ILE A 114 -16.06 -4.57 -18.27
N ARG A 115 -16.84 -5.22 -17.41
CA ARG A 115 -18.29 -5.34 -17.53
C ARG A 115 -18.96 -4.89 -16.25
N LYS A 116 -20.11 -4.23 -16.37
CA LYS A 116 -21.00 -3.94 -15.24
C LYS A 116 -22.31 -4.71 -15.40
N LEU A 117 -22.86 -5.18 -14.28
CA LEU A 117 -24.18 -5.82 -14.25
C LEU A 117 -25.26 -4.75 -14.16
N VAL A 118 -26.19 -4.76 -15.12
CA VAL A 118 -27.36 -3.86 -15.17
C VAL A 118 -28.57 -4.70 -15.51
N ASP A 119 -29.61 -4.65 -14.67
CA ASP A 119 -30.87 -5.39 -14.84
C ASP A 119 -30.67 -6.89 -15.15
N GLY A 120 -29.69 -7.52 -14.48
CA GLY A 120 -29.36 -8.94 -14.65
C GLY A 120 -28.52 -9.28 -15.88
N ALA A 121 -28.19 -8.30 -16.74
CA ALA A 121 -27.35 -8.48 -17.92
C ALA A 121 -25.97 -7.83 -17.75
N TRP A 122 -24.93 -8.51 -18.24
CA TRP A 122 -23.57 -7.97 -18.26
C TRP A 122 -23.37 -7.06 -19.47
N ILE A 123 -23.09 -5.79 -19.21
CA ILE A 123 -22.82 -4.77 -20.23
C ILE A 123 -21.32 -4.50 -20.28
N ASN A 124 -20.73 -4.54 -21.48
CA ASN A 124 -19.33 -4.15 -21.70
C ASN A 124 -19.16 -2.63 -21.50
N CYS A 125 -18.16 -2.25 -20.73
CA CYS A 125 -17.76 -0.86 -20.56
C CYS A 125 -16.69 -0.48 -21.58
N GLU A 126 -16.80 0.71 -22.16
CA GLU A 126 -15.75 1.28 -22.99
C GLU A 126 -14.57 1.74 -22.12
N LEU A 127 -13.36 1.25 -22.38
CA LEU A 127 -12.21 1.49 -21.50
C LEU A 127 -11.77 2.97 -21.45
N THR A 128 -12.04 3.73 -22.51
CA THR A 128 -11.75 5.16 -22.63
C THR A 128 -12.83 6.06 -22.03
N ALA A 129 -13.99 5.49 -21.65
CA ALA A 129 -15.08 6.27 -21.09
C ALA A 129 -14.76 6.70 -19.63
N PRO A 130 -15.01 7.97 -19.26
CA PRO A 130 -14.78 8.46 -17.88
C PRO A 130 -15.53 7.65 -16.82
N GLU A 131 -16.73 7.16 -17.13
CA GLU A 131 -17.51 6.32 -16.21
C GLU A 131 -16.80 5.01 -15.84
N THR A 132 -15.99 4.46 -16.75
CA THR A 132 -15.25 3.21 -16.51
C THR A 132 -14.14 3.39 -15.48
N LYS A 133 -13.56 4.60 -15.39
CA LYS A 133 -12.56 4.96 -14.36
C LYS A 133 -13.15 4.82 -12.94
N GLU A 134 -14.42 5.17 -12.78
CA GLU A 134 -15.14 5.11 -11.50
C GLU A 134 -15.55 3.68 -11.09
N LEU A 135 -15.42 2.71 -12.00
CA LEU A 135 -15.63 1.28 -11.71
C LEU A 135 -14.39 0.59 -11.15
N LEU A 136 -13.26 1.29 -11.03
CA LEU A 136 -12.00 0.77 -10.53
C LEU A 136 -11.72 1.26 -9.10
N PRO A 137 -11.00 0.48 -8.27
CA PRO A 137 -10.52 0.95 -6.98
C PRO A 137 -9.81 2.30 -7.09
N GLY A 138 -9.96 3.16 -6.09
CA GLY A 138 -9.16 4.39 -5.98
C GLY A 138 -7.70 4.07 -5.62
N LYS A 139 -7.49 3.06 -4.76
CA LYS A 139 -6.18 2.54 -4.40
C LYS A 139 -6.20 1.03 -4.18
N VAL A 140 -5.09 0.38 -4.49
CA VAL A 140 -4.74 -0.96 -4.02
C VAL A 140 -3.47 -0.83 -3.20
N VAL A 141 -3.56 -1.13 -1.91
CA VAL A 141 -2.49 -0.92 -0.93
C VAL A 141 -1.92 -2.28 -0.54
N GLY A 142 -0.65 -2.51 -0.84
CA GLY A 142 0.11 -3.66 -0.40
C GLY A 142 0.84 -3.35 0.90
N TYR A 143 0.88 -4.33 1.81
CA TYR A 143 1.73 -4.31 2.99
C TYR A 143 2.41 -5.68 3.12
N SER A 144 3.68 -5.71 3.49
CA SER A 144 4.34 -6.96 3.87
C SER A 144 5.38 -6.69 4.95
N SER A 145 5.57 -7.69 5.82
CA SER A 145 6.45 -7.61 7.00
C SER A 145 7.82 -8.27 6.79
N GLY A 146 8.07 -8.93 5.66
CA GLY A 146 9.23 -9.80 5.45
C GLY A 146 10.19 -9.32 4.36
N ASP A 147 11.33 -9.98 4.19
CA ASP A 147 12.31 -9.63 3.14
C ASP A 147 12.15 -10.42 1.83
N ASN A 148 11.45 -11.56 1.88
CA ASN A 148 11.26 -12.48 0.74
C ASN A 148 9.91 -12.28 0.05
N GLU A 149 9.68 -11.06 -0.44
CA GLU A 149 8.35 -10.62 -0.84
C GLU A 149 8.09 -10.79 -2.34
N THR A 150 7.22 -11.74 -2.68
CA THR A 150 6.65 -11.81 -4.02
C THR A 150 5.55 -10.76 -4.25
N LEU A 151 4.90 -10.29 -3.16
CA LEU A 151 3.84 -9.28 -3.20
C LEU A 151 4.31 -7.93 -3.74
N SER A 152 5.54 -7.51 -3.44
CA SER A 152 6.04 -6.16 -3.76
C SER A 152 6.24 -5.92 -5.26
N LEU A 153 6.43 -6.96 -6.06
CA LEU A 153 6.76 -6.88 -7.49
C LEU A 153 5.82 -5.97 -8.32
N PRO A 154 4.48 -6.17 -8.34
CA PRO A 154 3.57 -5.29 -9.08
C PRO A 154 3.65 -3.83 -8.64
N PHE A 155 3.85 -3.57 -7.35
CA PHE A 155 3.96 -2.22 -6.80
C PHE A 155 5.28 -1.55 -7.21
N LEU A 156 6.39 -2.29 -7.17
CA LEU A 156 7.71 -1.80 -7.61
C LEU A 156 7.71 -1.51 -9.11
N LEU A 157 7.01 -2.32 -9.92
CA LEU A 157 6.77 -2.03 -11.34
C LEU A 157 6.02 -0.72 -11.51
N SER A 158 4.87 -0.57 -10.84
CA SER A 158 4.07 0.67 -10.87
C SER A 158 4.91 1.90 -10.51
N ARG A 159 5.64 1.82 -9.39
CA ARG A 159 6.54 2.87 -8.89
C ARG A 159 7.60 3.24 -9.92
N SER A 160 8.20 2.27 -10.59
CA SER A 160 9.23 2.53 -11.61
C SER A 160 8.68 3.31 -12.82
N GLY A 161 7.44 3.04 -13.22
CA GLY A 161 6.77 3.78 -14.30
C GLY A 161 6.54 5.25 -13.94
N TYR A 162 6.08 5.51 -12.72
CA TYR A 162 5.91 6.87 -12.20
C TYR A 162 7.26 7.60 -12.09
N ALA A 163 8.29 6.95 -11.56
CA ALA A 163 9.61 7.55 -11.38
C ALA A 163 10.24 8.00 -12.72
N GLU A 164 10.08 7.22 -13.79
CA GLU A 164 10.56 7.61 -15.12
C GLU A 164 9.80 8.82 -15.68
N GLU A 165 8.46 8.89 -15.52
CA GLU A 165 7.70 10.07 -15.97
C GLU A 165 8.07 11.34 -15.19
N VAL A 166 8.25 11.24 -13.87
CA VAL A 166 8.75 12.34 -13.03
C VAL A 166 10.10 12.83 -13.52
N ARG A 167 11.01 11.90 -13.81
CA ARG A 167 12.34 12.22 -14.32
C ARG A 167 12.29 12.93 -15.66
N GLU A 168 11.53 12.41 -16.62
CA GLU A 168 11.38 13.02 -17.95
C GLU A 168 10.76 14.42 -17.85
N SER A 169 9.68 14.54 -17.07
CA SER A 169 9.00 15.82 -16.83
C SER A 169 9.89 16.85 -16.14
N ALA A 170 10.72 16.44 -15.18
CA ALA A 170 11.67 17.33 -14.51
C ALA A 170 12.77 17.85 -15.46
N ILE A 171 13.16 17.07 -16.47
CA ILE A 171 14.18 17.45 -17.45
C ILE A 171 13.59 18.37 -18.53
N ASP A 172 12.41 18.02 -19.07
CA ASP A 172 11.82 18.72 -20.21
C ASP A 172 10.88 19.86 -19.80
N ARG A 173 10.57 20.01 -18.49
CA ARG A 173 9.54 20.91 -17.93
C ARG A 173 8.20 20.83 -18.67
N ALA A 174 7.94 19.69 -19.29
CA ALA A 174 6.73 19.40 -20.03
C ALA A 174 5.67 18.77 -19.10
N THR A 175 5.55 19.30 -17.87
CA THR A 175 4.56 18.80 -16.92
C THR A 175 3.17 19.00 -17.52
N PRO A 176 2.32 17.96 -17.56
CA PRO A 176 0.94 18.12 -17.99
C PRO A 176 0.25 19.22 -17.17
N PRO A 177 -0.75 19.92 -17.72
CA PRO A 177 -1.51 20.94 -16.96
C PRO A 177 -2.12 20.40 -15.67
N THR A 178 -2.39 19.09 -15.62
CA THR A 178 -2.97 18.36 -14.49
C THR A 178 -1.92 17.88 -13.47
N GLY A 179 -0.63 18.11 -13.72
CA GLY A 179 0.43 17.47 -12.96
C GLY A 179 0.58 15.97 -13.27
N ILE A 180 1.66 15.38 -12.78
CA ILE A 180 1.93 13.95 -12.90
C ILE A 180 1.00 13.22 -11.93
N GLN A 181 0.11 12.38 -12.44
CA GLN A 181 -0.88 11.70 -11.60
C GLN A 181 -0.24 10.58 -10.77
N ASP A 182 -0.72 10.37 -9.56
CA ASP A 182 -0.20 9.33 -8.67
C ASP A 182 -0.61 7.93 -9.11
N THR A 183 0.19 6.93 -8.72
CA THR A 183 -0.13 5.53 -8.97
C THR A 183 -1.26 5.05 -8.08
N ARG A 184 -2.13 4.17 -8.60
CA ARG A 184 -3.18 3.55 -7.78
C ARG A 184 -2.66 2.40 -6.91
N LEU A 185 -1.56 1.79 -7.33
CA LEU A 185 -0.82 0.83 -6.51
C LEU A 185 0.11 1.58 -5.55
N MET A 186 0.03 1.19 -4.29
CA MET A 186 0.82 1.77 -3.20
C MET A 186 1.36 0.64 -2.33
N LEU A 187 2.67 0.62 -2.09
CA LEU A 187 3.31 -0.34 -1.19
C LEU A 187 3.69 0.38 0.10
N ILE A 188 3.32 -0.21 1.23
CA ILE A 188 3.80 0.17 2.55
C ILE A 188 4.77 -0.92 3.01
N ASP A 189 6.02 -0.53 3.19
CA ASP A 189 7.12 -1.36 3.66
C ASP A 189 7.86 -0.68 4.82
N TYR A 190 8.86 -1.35 5.39
CA TYR A 190 9.68 -0.77 6.44
C TYR A 190 10.40 0.53 6.02
N GLY A 191 10.57 0.84 4.73
CA GLY A 191 11.17 2.12 4.29
C GLY A 191 10.24 3.33 4.48
N THR A 192 8.93 3.11 4.43
CA THR A 192 7.90 4.18 4.42
C THR A 192 7.32 4.53 5.79
N HIS A 193 7.76 3.88 6.87
CA HIS A 193 7.09 3.97 8.18
C HIS A 193 7.07 5.39 8.78
N LEU A 194 8.17 6.16 8.69
CA LEU A 194 8.22 7.52 9.22
C LEU A 194 7.34 8.47 8.43
N GLU A 195 7.23 8.28 7.11
CA GLU A 195 6.35 9.08 6.27
C GLU A 195 4.91 8.95 6.74
N VAL A 196 4.46 7.70 6.99
CA VAL A 196 3.11 7.40 7.49
C VAL A 196 2.91 7.99 8.88
N LEU A 197 3.85 7.75 9.80
CA LEU A 197 3.71 8.14 11.19
C LEU A 197 3.71 9.67 11.35
N VAL A 198 4.71 10.36 10.80
CA VAL A 198 4.84 11.83 10.91
C VAL A 198 3.63 12.51 10.27
N ALA A 199 3.16 12.04 9.11
CA ALA A 199 2.00 12.64 8.44
C ALA A 199 0.71 12.52 9.28
N ASN A 200 0.46 11.35 9.87
CA ASN A 200 -0.69 11.15 10.75
C ASN A 200 -0.60 11.98 12.03
N LEU A 201 0.58 12.12 12.63
CA LEU A 201 0.73 12.85 13.89
C LEU A 201 0.60 14.37 13.71
N LEU A 202 1.03 14.90 12.56
CA LEU A 202 0.87 16.32 12.24
C LEU A 202 -0.58 16.68 11.89
N LEU A 203 -1.24 15.87 11.06
CA LEU A 203 -2.54 16.23 10.47
C LEU A 203 -3.75 15.51 11.07
N GLY A 204 -3.55 14.41 11.79
CA GLY A 204 -4.63 13.67 12.44
C GLY A 204 -5.32 14.47 13.56
N SER A 205 -6.51 14.03 13.93
CA SER A 205 -7.21 14.46 15.14
C SER A 205 -6.52 13.95 16.41
N ASP A 206 -6.89 14.48 17.58
CA ASP A 206 -6.38 13.98 18.88
C ASP A 206 -6.72 12.50 19.10
N GLU A 207 -7.93 12.09 18.71
CA GLU A 207 -8.37 10.70 18.79
C GLU A 207 -7.53 9.78 17.90
N GLN A 208 -7.24 10.21 16.67
CA GLN A 208 -6.34 9.48 15.76
C GLN A 208 -4.94 9.35 16.34
N ARG A 209 -4.33 10.47 16.78
CA ARG A 209 -2.98 10.45 17.39
C ARG A 209 -2.92 9.49 18.57
N SER A 210 -3.89 9.59 19.48
CA SER A 210 -3.96 8.73 20.66
C SER A 210 -4.07 7.26 20.27
N ALA A 211 -4.92 6.92 19.29
CA ALA A 211 -5.08 5.55 18.82
C ALA A 211 -3.79 4.96 18.23
N LEU A 212 -2.97 5.77 17.55
CA LEU A 212 -1.69 5.34 16.97
C LEU A 212 -0.60 5.11 18.02
N LEU A 213 -0.53 5.99 19.03
CA LEU A 213 0.59 6.01 19.99
C LEU A 213 0.33 5.22 21.28
N LYS A 214 -0.94 4.94 21.62
CA LYS A 214 -1.33 4.27 22.88
C LYS A 214 -0.56 2.99 23.19
N HIS A 215 -0.22 2.22 22.16
CA HIS A 215 0.45 0.91 22.32
C HIS A 215 1.97 1.00 22.40
N ALA A 216 2.56 2.11 21.95
CA ALA A 216 3.98 2.40 22.05
C ALA A 216 4.35 3.16 23.34
N HIS A 217 3.36 3.39 24.23
CA HIS A 217 3.53 4.18 25.45
C HIS A 217 4.06 5.61 25.22
N LEU A 218 3.69 6.19 24.06
CA LEU A 218 4.02 7.55 23.67
C LEU A 218 2.79 8.46 23.75
N ASP A 219 3.01 9.75 23.98
CA ASP A 219 1.93 10.76 24.04
C ASP A 219 1.75 11.50 22.71
N ASP A 220 2.81 12.16 22.20
CA ASP A 220 2.76 12.93 20.95
C ASP A 220 4.15 13.05 20.31
N LEU A 221 4.18 13.45 19.03
CA LEU A 221 5.41 13.82 18.34
C LEU A 221 5.97 15.12 18.93
N HIS A 222 7.22 15.10 19.40
CA HIS A 222 7.89 16.27 19.98
C HIS A 222 8.65 17.06 18.91
N SER A 223 9.48 16.39 18.12
CA SER A 223 10.27 17.04 17.06
C SER A 223 10.70 16.04 15.99
N PHE A 224 11.01 16.55 14.80
CA PHE A 224 11.62 15.77 13.74
C PHE A 224 12.45 16.66 12.82
N ARG A 225 13.37 16.05 12.10
CA ARG A 225 14.15 16.70 11.06
C ARG A 225 13.94 16.00 9.73
N CYS A 226 13.84 16.79 8.67
CA CYS A 226 13.88 16.30 7.30
C CYS A 226 15.12 16.87 6.59
N SER A 227 15.87 16.01 5.91
CA SER A 227 16.99 16.42 5.05
C SER A 227 16.68 16.11 3.59
N ILE A 228 16.87 17.08 2.70
CA ILE A 228 16.74 16.94 1.24
C ILE A 228 18.08 17.32 0.58
N GLN A 229 18.84 16.35 0.10
CA GLN A 229 20.17 16.50 -0.50
C GLN A 229 20.12 16.29 -2.00
N LEU A 230 20.16 17.38 -2.78
CA LEU A 230 19.97 17.31 -4.23
C LEU A 230 21.26 17.17 -5.01
N ALA A 231 22.42 17.56 -4.47
CA ALA A 231 23.71 17.47 -5.15
C ALA A 231 24.76 16.72 -4.29
N HIS A 232 25.10 15.50 -4.71
CA HIS A 232 26.18 14.72 -4.10
C HIS A 232 26.82 13.77 -5.11
N GLY A 233 27.92 13.11 -4.72
CA GLY A 233 28.75 12.33 -5.64
C GLY A 233 28.03 11.17 -6.35
N ALA A 234 27.04 10.56 -5.69
CA ALA A 234 26.26 9.46 -6.24
C ALA A 234 25.00 9.91 -7.01
N ALA A 235 24.55 11.16 -6.85
CA ALA A 235 23.43 11.71 -7.62
C ALA A 235 23.77 11.85 -9.12
N PRO A 236 22.79 11.64 -10.01
CA PRO A 236 22.95 11.96 -11.41
C PRO A 236 23.21 13.46 -11.58
N ARG A 237 24.24 13.80 -12.37
CA ARG A 237 24.50 15.20 -12.74
C ARG A 237 23.35 15.74 -13.60
N ALA A 238 23.05 17.02 -13.42
CA ALA A 238 22.10 17.72 -14.27
C ALA A 238 22.50 17.56 -15.77
N PRO A 239 21.58 17.14 -16.65
CA PRO A 239 21.89 17.03 -18.06
C PRO A 239 22.22 18.41 -18.65
N ALA A 240 23.14 18.46 -19.63
CA ALA A 240 23.59 19.72 -20.24
C ALA A 240 22.44 20.57 -20.85
N ARG A 241 21.33 19.93 -21.23
CA ARG A 241 20.10 20.60 -21.70
C ARG A 241 19.33 21.28 -20.56
N ALA A 242 19.29 20.68 -19.37
CA ALA A 242 18.66 21.26 -18.19
C ALA A 242 19.45 22.45 -17.62
N GLY A 243 20.77 22.48 -17.80
CA GLY A 243 21.65 23.56 -17.32
C GLY A 243 21.35 24.97 -17.89
N LYS A 244 20.55 25.09 -18.97
CA LYS A 244 20.06 26.39 -19.47
C LYS A 244 18.73 26.82 -18.83
N GLN A 245 18.01 25.92 -18.19
CA GLN A 245 16.62 26.12 -17.75
C GLN A 245 16.40 25.88 -16.24
N SER A 246 17.32 25.20 -15.57
CA SER A 246 17.26 24.92 -14.13
C SER A 246 18.48 25.49 -13.39
N LYS A 247 18.25 25.97 -12.16
CA LYS A 247 19.29 26.47 -11.25
C LYS A 247 19.95 25.36 -10.42
N ARG A 248 19.44 24.12 -10.49
CA ARG A 248 19.86 22.97 -9.66
C ARG A 248 21.14 22.33 -10.21
N LYS A 249 22.15 22.13 -9.35
CA LYS A 249 23.44 21.48 -9.66
C LYS A 249 23.32 19.97 -9.84
N GLY A 250 22.42 19.32 -9.10
CA GLY A 250 22.26 17.87 -9.07
C GLY A 250 20.92 17.38 -9.62
N ILE A 251 20.14 16.74 -8.76
CA ILE A 251 18.82 16.18 -9.09
C ILE A 251 17.86 17.30 -9.50
N GLN A 252 17.15 17.07 -10.60
CA GLN A 252 16.14 17.98 -11.12
C GLN A 252 14.78 17.63 -10.51
N LEU A 253 14.05 18.65 -10.09
CA LEU A 253 12.73 18.52 -9.48
C LEU A 253 11.65 19.02 -10.43
N THR A 254 10.45 18.45 -10.35
CA THR A 254 9.26 19.02 -10.97
C THR A 254 8.78 20.24 -10.17
N ASP A 255 7.92 21.06 -10.77
CA ASP A 255 7.34 22.23 -10.09
C ASP A 255 6.59 21.83 -8.80
N GLU A 256 5.92 20.67 -8.80
CA GLU A 256 5.26 20.09 -7.62
C GLU A 256 6.26 19.83 -6.49
N LEU A 257 7.39 19.18 -6.78
CA LEU A 257 8.41 18.86 -5.77
C LEU A 257 9.11 20.14 -5.25
N GLU A 258 9.37 21.11 -6.12
CA GLU A 258 9.87 22.43 -5.73
C GLU A 258 8.89 23.16 -4.77
N GLU A 259 7.59 23.00 -5.01
CA GLU A 259 6.57 23.53 -4.13
C GLU A 259 6.59 22.84 -2.76
N TYR A 260 6.79 21.52 -2.70
CA TYR A 260 6.94 20.82 -1.42
C TYR A 260 8.13 21.32 -0.61
N LEU A 261 9.28 21.57 -1.23
CA LEU A 261 10.43 22.18 -0.55
C LEU A 261 10.06 23.54 0.05
N THR A 262 9.37 24.38 -0.72
CA THR A 262 8.93 25.71 -0.28
C THR A 262 7.94 25.63 0.88
N ARG A 263 6.98 24.69 0.81
CA ARG A 263 5.97 24.47 1.87
C ARG A 263 6.64 23.96 3.15
N LEU A 264 7.54 22.99 3.07
CA LEU A 264 8.30 22.49 4.21
C LEU A 264 9.14 23.60 4.86
N GLN A 265 9.80 24.43 4.06
CA GLN A 265 10.56 25.59 4.56
C GLN A 265 9.67 26.59 5.33
N ARG A 266 8.43 26.82 4.85
CA ARG A 266 7.47 27.72 5.50
C ARG A 266 6.89 27.15 6.80
N CYS A 267 6.88 25.83 6.96
CA CYS A 267 6.46 25.15 8.17
C CYS A 267 7.59 24.94 9.18
N ALA A 268 8.86 25.05 8.75
CA ALA A 268 10.00 24.71 9.58
C ALA A 268 10.21 25.72 10.70
N THR A 269 10.52 25.23 11.91
CA THR A 269 10.92 26.07 13.04
C THR A 269 12.23 26.79 12.73
N CYS A 270 13.18 26.06 12.14
CA CYS A 270 14.35 26.63 11.51
C CYS A 270 14.80 25.75 10.34
N TYR A 271 15.55 26.35 9.42
CA TYR A 271 16.11 25.62 8.28
C TYR A 271 17.53 26.08 7.99
N GLN A 272 18.32 25.16 7.43
CA GLN A 272 19.66 25.42 6.95
C GLN A 272 19.77 24.97 5.50
N TYR A 273 20.56 25.70 4.71
CA TYR A 273 20.87 25.35 3.32
C TYR A 273 22.38 25.33 3.10
N ASP A 274 22.91 24.20 2.62
CA ASP A 274 24.29 24.08 2.14
C ASP A 274 24.33 24.19 0.62
N ASP A 275 24.92 25.27 0.11
CA ASP A 275 25.06 25.51 -1.34
C ASP A 275 25.97 24.49 -2.03
N LYS A 276 26.96 23.89 -1.33
CA LYS A 276 27.88 22.92 -1.96
C LYS A 276 27.17 21.64 -2.37
N THR A 277 26.32 21.13 -1.49
CA THR A 277 25.60 19.86 -1.66
C THR A 277 24.12 20.05 -2.04
N GLU A 278 23.69 21.31 -2.16
CA GLU A 278 22.27 21.68 -2.28
C GLU A 278 21.40 20.93 -1.25
N THR A 279 21.89 20.87 0.00
CA THR A 279 21.22 20.18 1.10
C THR A 279 20.35 21.14 1.86
N TYR A 280 19.06 20.84 1.94
CA TYR A 280 18.09 21.50 2.80
C TYR A 280 17.88 20.67 4.06
N THR A 281 18.15 21.26 5.21
CA THR A 281 17.84 20.66 6.51
C THR A 281 16.71 21.46 7.14
N PHE A 282 15.57 20.82 7.38
CA PHE A 282 14.41 21.41 8.04
C PHE A 282 14.26 20.79 9.43
N ASP A 283 14.25 21.63 10.45
CA ASP A 283 14.00 21.24 11.84
C ASP A 283 12.61 21.72 12.27
N PHE A 284 11.82 20.80 12.82
CA PHE A 284 10.46 21.04 13.29
C PHE A 284 10.36 20.70 14.77
N LEU A 285 10.04 21.72 15.58
CA LEU A 285 9.54 21.55 16.94
C LEU A 285 8.01 21.50 16.86
N VAL A 286 7.40 20.38 17.20
CA VAL A 286 5.99 20.13 16.92
C VAL A 286 5.12 20.71 18.04
N ASP A 287 4.40 21.77 17.70
CA ASP A 287 3.40 22.41 18.55
C ASP A 287 2.08 22.66 17.77
N THR A 288 1.15 23.36 18.40
CA THR A 288 -0.16 23.69 17.79
C THR A 288 -0.02 24.55 16.54
N GLU A 289 0.91 25.50 16.52
CA GLU A 289 1.13 26.40 15.39
C GLU A 289 1.78 25.66 14.21
N THR A 290 2.73 24.77 14.49
CA THR A 290 3.34 23.89 13.50
C THR A 290 2.27 23.02 12.85
N LYS A 291 1.43 22.34 13.63
CA LYS A 291 0.30 21.55 13.11
C LYS A 291 -0.65 22.40 12.27
N THR A 292 -0.89 23.66 12.65
CA THR A 292 -1.73 24.61 11.90
C THR A 292 -1.08 25.00 10.57
N ALA A 293 0.22 25.26 10.56
CA ALA A 293 0.96 25.55 9.33
C ALA A 293 0.94 24.36 8.35
N PHE A 294 1.11 23.13 8.83
CA PHE A 294 0.98 21.94 7.98
C PHE A 294 -0.45 21.79 7.42
N ARG A 295 -1.49 22.00 8.23
CA ARG A 295 -2.90 21.95 7.76
C ARG A 295 -3.23 23.00 6.71
N PHE A 296 -2.51 24.13 6.68
CA PHE A 296 -2.68 25.14 5.65
C PHE A 296 -2.24 24.64 4.26
N PHE A 297 -1.15 23.87 4.19
CA PHE A 297 -0.58 23.41 2.93
C PHE A 297 -1.05 22.02 2.49
N TRP A 298 -1.43 21.16 3.43
CA TRP A 298 -1.91 19.80 3.17
C TRP A 298 -3.26 19.58 3.84
N LYS A 299 -4.25 19.11 3.07
CA LYS A 299 -5.62 18.96 3.56
C LYS A 299 -5.80 17.72 4.42
N THR A 300 -5.11 16.63 4.06
CA THR A 300 -5.22 15.34 4.75
C THR A 300 -3.85 14.76 5.09
N ALA A 301 -3.80 13.85 6.07
CA ALA A 301 -2.60 13.07 6.38
C ALA A 301 -2.08 12.31 5.15
N PHE A 302 -2.98 11.83 4.28
CA PHE A 302 -2.60 11.15 3.05
C PHE A 302 -1.90 12.08 2.03
N ASP A 303 -2.32 13.34 1.93
CA ASP A 303 -1.66 14.32 1.05
C ASP A 303 -0.23 14.60 1.51
N LEU A 304 -0.03 14.73 2.83
CA LEU A 304 1.29 14.96 3.41
C LEU A 304 2.18 13.71 3.30
N TYR A 305 1.64 12.52 3.56
CA TYR A 305 2.32 11.26 3.29
C TYR A 305 2.77 11.19 1.82
N SER A 306 1.88 11.51 0.88
CA SER A 306 2.19 11.46 -0.55
C SER A 306 3.32 12.43 -0.92
N ALA A 307 3.36 13.62 -0.31
CA ALA A 307 4.46 14.57 -0.51
C ALA A 307 5.80 14.03 0.03
N PHE A 308 5.82 13.47 1.24
CA PHE A 308 7.03 12.84 1.78
C PHE A 308 7.48 11.65 0.95
N HIS A 309 6.54 10.78 0.57
CA HIS A 309 6.83 9.59 -0.23
C HIS A 309 7.43 9.95 -1.59
N LYS A 310 6.88 10.96 -2.27
CA LYS A 310 7.43 11.45 -3.55
C LYS A 310 8.86 11.98 -3.41
N LEU A 311 9.19 12.64 -2.31
CA LEU A 311 10.57 13.06 -2.01
C LEU A 311 11.46 11.84 -1.72
N ALA A 312 10.98 10.86 -0.95
CA ALA A 312 11.68 9.62 -0.66
C ALA A 312 11.98 8.79 -1.91
N MET A 313 11.07 8.78 -2.90
CA MET A 313 11.29 8.10 -4.17
C MET A 313 12.51 8.63 -4.95
N LEU A 314 12.96 9.86 -4.69
CA LEU A 314 14.18 10.40 -5.31
C LEU A 314 15.43 9.62 -4.86
N ASN A 315 15.38 8.90 -3.73
CA ASN A 315 16.46 8.02 -3.28
C ASN A 315 16.82 6.97 -4.34
N ASP A 316 15.85 6.52 -5.15
CA ASP A 316 16.07 5.55 -6.23
C ASP A 316 17.02 6.10 -7.32
N LEU A 317 17.10 7.42 -7.49
CA LEU A 317 17.93 8.06 -8.51
C LEU A 317 19.43 7.91 -8.22
N VAL A 318 19.78 7.72 -6.94
CA VAL A 318 21.13 7.60 -6.42
C VAL A 318 21.67 6.17 -6.56
N ILE A 319 20.77 5.21 -6.71
CA ILE A 319 21.14 3.82 -6.92
C ILE A 319 22.00 3.70 -8.20
N PRO A 320 23.15 3.00 -8.16
CA PRO A 320 24.04 2.85 -9.30
C PRO A 320 23.29 2.34 -10.56
N LYS A 321 23.62 2.92 -11.71
CA LYS A 321 22.93 2.65 -12.98
C LYS A 321 22.87 1.14 -13.32
N HIS A 322 23.95 0.40 -13.07
CA HIS A 322 24.00 -1.04 -13.33
C HIS A 322 23.01 -1.83 -12.45
N ALA A 323 22.83 -1.43 -11.18
CA ALA A 323 21.89 -2.05 -10.26
C ALA A 323 20.44 -1.74 -10.68
N ARG A 324 20.16 -0.49 -11.08
CA ARG A 324 18.85 -0.11 -11.65
C ARG A 324 18.52 -0.84 -12.94
N GLU A 325 19.48 -0.95 -13.87
CA GLU A 325 19.28 -1.68 -15.13
C GLU A 325 19.08 -3.17 -14.90
N ARG A 326 19.82 -3.76 -13.95
CA ARG A 326 19.65 -5.15 -13.54
C ARG A 326 18.25 -5.36 -12.95
N PHE A 327 17.85 -4.52 -11.99
CA PHE A 327 16.53 -4.57 -11.40
C PHE A 327 15.44 -4.43 -12.48
N SER A 328 15.51 -3.42 -13.33
CA SER A 328 14.55 -3.24 -14.43
C SER A 328 14.46 -4.46 -15.36
N LYS A 329 15.60 -5.09 -15.69
CA LYS A 329 15.63 -6.32 -16.50
C LYS A 329 15.03 -7.52 -15.76
N GLU A 330 15.37 -7.73 -14.50
CA GLU A 330 14.87 -8.84 -13.68
C GLU A 330 13.36 -8.70 -13.39
N THR A 331 12.92 -7.49 -13.06
CA THR A 331 11.52 -7.13 -12.83
C THR A 331 10.68 -7.28 -14.11
N LYS A 332 11.20 -6.86 -15.28
CA LYS A 332 10.56 -7.12 -16.59
C LYS A 332 10.53 -8.61 -16.95
N ALA A 333 11.61 -9.33 -16.65
CA ALA A 333 11.69 -10.77 -16.83
C ALA A 333 10.90 -11.56 -15.77
N ARG A 334 10.35 -10.88 -14.76
CA ARG A 334 9.62 -11.45 -13.61
C ARG A 334 10.32 -12.63 -12.95
N ARG A 335 11.65 -12.56 -12.94
CA ARG A 335 12.45 -13.44 -12.10
C ARG A 335 12.45 -12.85 -10.69
N PHE A 336 12.91 -13.61 -9.71
CA PHE A 336 13.17 -13.09 -8.37
C PHE A 336 14.10 -11.88 -8.53
N ALA A 337 13.52 -10.69 -8.55
CA ALA A 337 14.27 -9.45 -8.61
C ALA A 337 14.75 -9.25 -7.18
N SER A 338 16.06 -9.33 -6.97
CA SER A 338 16.62 -8.81 -5.72
C SER A 338 16.10 -7.39 -5.53
N ARG A 339 15.59 -7.04 -4.34
CA ARG A 339 15.16 -5.66 -4.03
C ARG A 339 16.18 -4.65 -4.57
N LEU A 340 15.70 -3.51 -5.04
CA LEU A 340 16.58 -2.38 -5.33
C LEU A 340 17.44 -2.14 -4.08
N PRO A 341 18.78 -2.14 -4.20
CA PRO A 341 19.62 -1.90 -3.04
C PRO A 341 19.31 -0.51 -2.50
N GLU A 342 19.08 -0.41 -1.20
CA GLU A 342 18.89 0.89 -0.57
C GLU A 342 20.21 1.68 -0.59
N PRO A 343 20.17 2.98 -0.96
CA PRO A 343 21.31 3.86 -0.78
C PRO A 343 21.72 3.94 0.70
N GLN A 344 23.01 4.19 0.95
CA GLN A 344 23.46 4.55 2.29
C GLN A 344 22.79 5.85 2.74
N ASP A 345 22.57 6.01 4.04
CA ASP A 345 21.83 7.17 4.56
C ASP A 345 22.45 8.53 4.16
N GLU A 346 23.78 8.59 4.08
CA GLU A 346 24.52 9.80 3.64
C GLU A 346 24.29 10.14 2.15
N ASP A 347 23.95 9.13 1.35
CA ASP A 347 23.65 9.25 -0.07
C ASP A 347 22.14 9.41 -0.33
N LYS A 348 21.27 9.22 0.68
CA LYS A 348 19.83 9.42 0.52
C LYS A 348 19.54 10.89 0.19
N VAL A 349 18.72 11.07 -0.84
CA VAL A 349 18.17 12.36 -1.25
C VAL A 349 17.22 12.88 -0.19
N PHE A 350 16.29 12.06 0.27
CA PHE A 350 15.36 12.42 1.34
C PHE A 350 15.48 11.42 2.48
N ARG A 351 15.59 11.95 3.69
CA ARG A 351 15.61 11.15 4.91
C ARG A 351 15.03 11.94 6.08
N PHE A 352 14.38 11.20 6.97
CA PHE A 352 14.05 11.69 8.29
C PHE A 352 15.25 11.50 9.22
N GLU A 353 15.48 12.46 10.08
CA GLU A 353 16.50 12.42 11.12
C GLU A 353 15.86 12.83 12.45
N ARG A 354 16.40 12.33 13.57
CA ARG A 354 16.08 12.81 14.93
C ARG A 354 14.56 12.93 15.19
N VAL A 355 13.81 11.89 14.89
CA VAL A 355 12.37 11.84 15.18
C VAL A 355 12.20 11.51 16.66
N ASN A 356 11.63 12.45 17.41
CA ASN A 356 11.52 12.40 18.86
C ASN A 356 10.07 12.52 19.31
N PHE A 357 9.72 11.79 20.37
CA PHE A 357 8.38 11.73 20.94
C PHE A 357 8.40 12.16 22.41
N HIS A 358 7.25 12.61 22.89
CA HIS A 358 6.99 12.69 24.31
C HIS A 358 6.69 11.29 24.87
N ALA A 359 7.44 10.89 25.89
CA ALA A 359 7.06 9.76 26.73
C ALA A 359 5.73 10.06 27.43
N ARG A 360 5.03 9.00 27.85
CA ARG A 360 3.80 9.11 28.62
C ARG A 360 3.94 10.06 29.82
N ASN A 361 2.94 10.91 30.01
CA ASN A 361 2.90 11.99 31.00
C ASN A 361 3.98 13.07 30.79
N HIS A 362 4.52 13.20 29.57
CA HIS A 362 5.57 14.15 29.21
C HIS A 362 6.82 14.13 30.12
N THR A 363 7.17 12.97 30.67
CA THR A 363 8.28 12.82 31.63
C THR A 363 9.66 12.87 30.99
N ALA A 364 9.76 12.49 29.73
CA ALA A 364 11.01 12.44 28.97
C ALA A 364 10.75 12.60 27.47
N ILE A 365 11.83 12.86 26.72
CA ILE A 365 11.86 12.79 25.27
C ILE A 365 12.47 11.45 24.86
N VAL A 366 11.80 10.75 23.96
CA VAL A 366 12.14 9.40 23.51
C VAL A 366 12.44 9.44 22.02
N ASP A 367 13.59 8.92 21.62
CA ASP A 367 13.95 8.80 20.21
C ASP A 367 13.16 7.66 19.56
N TYR A 368 12.72 7.84 18.31
CA TYR A 368 12.01 6.82 17.54
C TYR A 368 12.72 5.45 17.54
N VAL A 369 14.05 5.45 17.54
CA VAL A 369 14.88 4.24 17.49
C VAL A 369 14.72 3.36 18.73
N SER A 370 14.18 3.88 19.85
CA SER A 370 14.01 3.07 21.07
C SER A 370 12.73 2.25 21.12
N LEU A 371 11.83 2.38 20.15
CA LEU A 371 10.63 1.53 20.10
C LEU A 371 10.98 0.14 19.55
N SER A 372 10.20 -0.85 19.94
CA SER A 372 10.32 -2.21 19.41
C SER A 372 9.76 -2.33 18.00
N ASP A 373 10.27 -3.29 17.22
CA ASP A 373 9.77 -3.57 15.86
C ASP A 373 8.25 -3.81 15.83
N GLY A 374 7.70 -4.45 16.86
CA GLY A 374 6.26 -4.67 16.97
C GLY A 374 5.47 -3.37 17.15
N GLU A 375 5.99 -2.42 17.94
CA GLU A 375 5.36 -1.09 18.11
C GLU A 375 5.42 -0.28 16.82
N HIS A 376 6.56 -0.32 16.12
CA HIS A 376 6.71 0.31 14.80
C HIS A 376 5.72 -0.26 13.80
N GLN A 377 5.66 -1.59 13.69
CA GLN A 377 4.77 -2.30 12.78
C GLN A 377 3.30 -1.96 13.04
N LEU A 378 2.90 -1.95 14.32
CA LEU A 378 1.52 -1.63 14.69
C LEU A 378 1.19 -0.16 14.38
N ALA A 379 2.06 0.77 14.75
CA ALA A 379 1.85 2.20 14.48
C ALA A 379 1.79 2.49 12.97
N GLN A 380 2.63 1.84 12.17
CA GLN A 380 2.61 1.96 10.71
C GLN A 380 1.32 1.41 10.11
N LEU A 381 0.89 0.21 10.54
CA LEU A 381 -0.35 -0.40 10.06
C LEU A 381 -1.55 0.48 10.40
N LEU A 382 -1.69 0.88 11.67
CA LEU A 382 -2.78 1.76 12.10
C LEU A 382 -2.70 3.13 11.41
N GLY A 383 -1.52 3.71 11.23
CA GLY A 383 -1.33 4.98 10.54
C GLY A 383 -1.77 4.91 9.08
N THR A 384 -1.48 3.80 8.41
CA THR A 384 -1.91 3.55 7.03
C THR A 384 -3.43 3.48 6.93
N PHE A 385 -4.08 2.70 7.81
CA PHE A 385 -5.53 2.61 7.86
C PHE A 385 -6.21 3.91 8.32
N SER A 386 -5.54 4.73 9.12
CA SER A 386 -6.04 6.03 9.59
C SER A 386 -6.05 7.07 8.47
N MET A 387 -4.94 7.20 7.72
CA MET A 387 -4.83 8.20 6.65
C MET A 387 -5.59 7.80 5.38
N ILE A 388 -5.75 6.50 5.12
CA ILE A 388 -6.51 5.98 3.98
C ILE A 388 -7.94 5.70 4.46
N SER A 389 -8.74 6.76 4.60
CA SER A 389 -10.12 6.70 5.08
C SER A 389 -11.18 6.68 3.97
N PHE A 390 -10.82 7.06 2.75
CA PHE A 390 -11.77 7.16 1.63
C PHE A 390 -12.23 5.78 1.14
N SER A 391 -13.39 5.75 0.45
CA SER A 391 -14.01 4.52 -0.03
C SER A 391 -13.29 3.91 -1.23
N ASN A 392 -13.67 2.66 -1.57
CA ASN A 392 -13.16 1.95 -2.77
C ASN A 392 -11.65 1.68 -2.76
N VAL A 393 -11.12 1.33 -1.58
CA VAL A 393 -9.75 0.88 -1.39
C VAL A 393 -9.71 -0.63 -1.15
N LEU A 394 -8.69 -1.28 -1.69
CA LEU A 394 -8.36 -2.68 -1.40
C LEU A 394 -7.02 -2.76 -0.67
N PHE A 395 -7.02 -3.31 0.53
CA PHE A 395 -5.82 -3.63 1.31
C PHE A 395 -5.42 -5.09 1.10
N LEU A 396 -4.14 -5.32 0.81
CA LEU A 396 -3.51 -6.63 0.64
C LEU A 396 -2.37 -6.73 1.65
N LEU A 397 -2.62 -7.37 2.79
CA LEU A 397 -1.67 -7.44 3.91
C LEU A 397 -1.05 -8.83 3.98
N ASP A 398 0.26 -8.91 3.78
CA ASP A 398 1.03 -10.13 3.90
C ASP A 398 1.67 -10.23 5.29
N GLU A 399 1.14 -11.10 6.14
CA GLU A 399 1.59 -11.33 7.52
C GLU A 399 1.80 -10.03 8.32
N PRO A 400 0.78 -9.16 8.45
CA PRO A 400 0.90 -7.88 9.16
C PRO A 400 1.21 -8.02 10.66
N GLU A 401 1.10 -9.22 11.22
CA GLU A 401 1.20 -9.49 12.65
C GLU A 401 2.49 -10.20 13.10
N SER A 402 3.47 -10.34 12.21
CA SER A 402 4.72 -11.10 12.44
C SER A 402 5.44 -10.71 13.73
N HIS A 403 5.57 -9.42 14.04
CA HIS A 403 6.25 -8.93 15.26
C HIS A 403 5.30 -8.62 16.42
N PHE A 404 4.00 -8.91 16.28
CA PHE A 404 3.02 -8.62 17.32
C PHE A 404 3.07 -9.63 18.46
N ASN A 405 2.86 -9.14 19.68
CA ASN A 405 2.58 -10.02 20.82
C ASN A 405 1.19 -10.68 20.66
N PRO A 406 0.90 -11.79 21.38
CA PRO A 406 -0.35 -12.54 21.22
C PRO A 406 -1.62 -11.69 21.43
N VAL A 407 -1.62 -10.74 22.36
CA VAL A 407 -2.78 -9.88 22.65
C VAL A 407 -3.07 -8.94 21.48
N TRP A 408 -2.04 -8.45 20.80
CA TRP A 408 -2.20 -7.60 19.62
C TRP A 408 -2.69 -8.40 18.42
N ARG A 409 -2.22 -9.64 18.25
CA ARG A 409 -2.68 -10.55 17.20
C ARG A 409 -4.18 -10.87 17.33
N MET A 410 -4.63 -11.17 18.54
CA MET A 410 -6.03 -11.53 18.82
C MET A 410 -7.03 -10.39 18.63
N ASN A 411 -6.60 -9.13 18.74
CA ASN A 411 -7.49 -7.97 18.70
C ASN A 411 -7.25 -7.11 17.45
N LEU A 412 -6.55 -7.63 16.45
CA LEU A 412 -6.13 -6.83 15.30
C LEU A 412 -7.33 -6.34 14.48
N MET A 413 -8.33 -7.19 14.22
CA MET A 413 -9.48 -6.80 13.39
C MET A 413 -10.39 -5.84 14.14
N ASP A 414 -10.63 -6.08 15.43
CA ASP A 414 -11.30 -5.13 16.31
C ASP A 414 -10.62 -3.75 16.28
N ARG A 415 -9.28 -3.70 16.37
CA ARG A 415 -8.52 -2.45 16.30
C ARG A 415 -8.70 -1.74 14.98
N LEU A 416 -8.64 -2.45 13.85
CA LEU A 416 -8.83 -1.85 12.53
C LEU A 416 -10.27 -1.35 12.33
N ARG A 417 -11.26 -2.04 12.90
CA ARG A 417 -12.68 -1.65 12.87
C ARG A 417 -12.94 -0.38 13.68
N GLU A 418 -12.40 -0.32 14.90
CA GLU A 418 -12.59 0.79 15.85
C GLU A 418 -11.65 1.99 15.64
N LEU A 419 -10.66 1.86 14.76
CA LEU A 419 -9.69 2.92 14.48
C LEU A 419 -10.42 4.19 14.00
N PRO A 420 -10.27 5.33 14.69
CA PRO A 420 -10.83 6.60 14.23
C PRO A 420 -10.16 7.02 12.92
N THR A 421 -10.97 7.56 12.00
CA THR A 421 -10.48 8.11 10.73
C THR A 421 -11.23 9.40 10.40
N SER A 422 -10.75 10.17 9.42
CA SER A 422 -11.43 11.38 8.94
C SER A 422 -12.82 11.11 8.35
N ASP A 423 -13.06 9.92 7.81
CA ASP A 423 -14.32 9.54 7.16
C ASP A 423 -15.13 8.53 8.02
N GLY A 424 -14.97 8.59 9.35
CA GLY A 424 -15.67 7.74 10.33
C GLY A 424 -15.00 6.39 10.58
N LYS A 425 -15.38 5.71 11.67
CA LYS A 425 -14.85 4.38 11.97
C LYS A 425 -15.39 3.33 11.00
N ARG A 426 -14.65 2.24 10.87
CA ARG A 426 -15.03 1.08 10.03
C ARG A 426 -16.15 0.23 10.64
N SER A 427 -16.44 0.43 11.93
CA SER A 427 -17.60 -0.10 12.63
C SER A 427 -18.85 0.78 12.51
N ASP A 428 -18.72 2.05 12.14
CA ASP A 428 -19.84 2.97 11.92
C ASP A 428 -20.34 2.88 10.47
N HIS A 429 -21.60 3.26 10.20
CA HIS A 429 -22.19 3.34 8.85
C HIS A 429 -21.58 4.45 7.95
N ALA A 430 -20.26 4.41 7.76
CA ALA A 430 -19.46 5.45 7.15
C ALA A 430 -18.88 5.04 5.77
N GLU A 431 -18.11 5.93 5.13
CA GLU A 431 -17.45 5.65 3.84
C GLU A 431 -16.41 4.52 3.96
N THR A 432 -15.74 4.42 5.10
CA THR A 432 -14.68 3.45 5.36
C THR A 432 -15.15 1.98 5.32
N ILE A 433 -16.45 1.69 5.57
CA ILE A 433 -17.00 0.33 5.37
C ILE A 433 -16.81 -0.14 3.93
N ARG A 434 -16.75 0.77 2.95
CA ARG A 434 -16.57 0.47 1.53
C ARG A 434 -15.12 0.19 1.16
N GLN A 435 -14.27 -0.11 2.12
CA GLN A 435 -12.93 -0.66 1.88
C GLN A 435 -12.97 -2.19 2.00
N ASP A 436 -12.08 -2.90 1.33
CA ASP A 436 -11.92 -4.34 1.48
C ASP A 436 -10.49 -4.68 1.89
N CYS A 437 -10.31 -5.82 2.55
CA CYS A 437 -9.01 -6.20 3.10
C CYS A 437 -8.82 -7.72 3.00
N LEU A 438 -7.69 -8.14 2.45
CA LEU A 438 -7.24 -9.52 2.43
C LEU A 438 -5.96 -9.60 3.24
N ILE A 439 -5.93 -10.54 4.18
CA ILE A 439 -4.82 -10.72 5.12
C ILE A 439 -4.32 -12.15 4.99
N THR A 440 -3.04 -12.35 4.74
CA THR A 440 -2.42 -13.67 4.87
C THR A 440 -1.84 -13.81 6.26
N THR A 441 -1.91 -15.02 6.80
CA THR A 441 -1.32 -15.32 8.10
C THR A 441 -0.92 -16.78 8.19
N HIS A 442 0.11 -17.02 9.00
CA HIS A 442 0.47 -18.34 9.53
C HIS A 442 0.06 -18.51 10.99
N SER A 443 -0.48 -17.45 11.59
CA SER A 443 -0.84 -17.36 12.98
C SER A 443 -2.24 -17.91 13.22
N PRO A 444 -2.43 -18.86 14.14
CA PRO A 444 -3.76 -19.33 14.52
C PRO A 444 -4.54 -18.31 15.37
N TYR A 445 -3.89 -17.22 15.82
CA TYR A 445 -4.54 -16.18 16.64
C TYR A 445 -5.46 -15.26 15.82
N LEU A 446 -5.06 -14.93 14.60
CA LEU A 446 -5.78 -13.97 13.76
C LEU A 446 -7.16 -14.50 13.27
N PRO A 447 -7.31 -15.78 12.89
CA PRO A 447 -8.62 -16.37 12.58
C PRO A 447 -9.61 -16.32 13.75
N ALA A 448 -9.14 -16.27 15.00
CA ALA A 448 -10.02 -16.27 16.16
C ALA A 448 -10.80 -14.95 16.35
N ASP A 449 -10.39 -13.88 15.64
CA ASP A 449 -11.07 -12.57 15.60
C ASP A 449 -11.98 -12.43 14.36
N LEU A 450 -12.25 -13.53 13.64
CA LEU A 450 -13.06 -13.53 12.42
C LEU A 450 -14.07 -14.68 12.43
N PRO A 451 -15.28 -14.47 11.85
CA PRO A 451 -16.22 -15.55 11.62
C PRO A 451 -15.71 -16.50 10.54
N LYS A 452 -16.04 -17.79 10.65
CA LYS A 452 -15.51 -18.85 9.78
C LYS A 452 -15.73 -18.59 8.28
N GLU A 453 -16.82 -17.90 7.89
CA GLU A 453 -17.13 -17.59 6.49
C GLU A 453 -16.15 -16.57 5.87
N LYS A 454 -15.28 -15.97 6.69
CA LYS A 454 -14.27 -14.99 6.28
C LYS A 454 -12.85 -15.56 6.40
N VAL A 455 -12.71 -16.83 6.76
CA VAL A 455 -11.44 -17.54 6.88
C VAL A 455 -11.34 -18.56 5.75
N PHE A 456 -10.24 -18.54 5.01
CA PHE A 456 -9.97 -19.43 3.88
C PHE A 456 -8.69 -20.21 4.15
N ILE A 457 -8.80 -21.53 4.27
CA ILE A 457 -7.69 -22.44 4.57
C ILE A 457 -7.08 -22.91 3.26
N PHE A 458 -5.85 -22.47 2.99
CA PHE A 458 -5.03 -22.83 1.84
C PHE A 458 -4.21 -24.07 2.15
N SER A 459 -4.40 -25.10 1.33
CA SER A 459 -3.61 -26.33 1.35
C SER A 459 -3.09 -26.65 -0.05
N ARG A 460 -2.20 -27.66 -0.14
CA ARG A 460 -1.76 -28.21 -1.42
C ARG A 460 -2.26 -29.63 -1.56
N ALA A 461 -2.95 -29.91 -2.66
CA ALA A 461 -3.38 -31.25 -3.01
C ALA A 461 -2.17 -32.21 -3.08
N PRO A 462 -2.17 -33.34 -2.35
CA PRO A 462 -1.01 -34.23 -2.28
C PRO A 462 -0.54 -34.76 -3.64
N LEU A 463 -1.48 -35.03 -4.54
CA LEU A 463 -1.22 -35.66 -5.85
C LEU A 463 -0.92 -34.63 -6.95
N THR A 464 -1.75 -33.60 -7.08
CA THR A 464 -1.65 -32.62 -8.17
C THR A 464 -0.73 -31.44 -7.84
N ARG A 465 -0.36 -31.27 -6.56
CA ARG A 465 0.35 -30.10 -6.01
C ARG A 465 -0.33 -28.76 -6.25
N LYS A 466 -1.57 -28.76 -6.74
CA LYS A 466 -2.40 -27.57 -6.92
C LYS A 466 -2.88 -27.04 -5.58
N VAL A 467 -3.18 -25.75 -5.54
CA VAL A 467 -3.78 -25.11 -4.37
C VAL A 467 -5.24 -25.52 -4.24
N GLU A 468 -5.62 -25.90 -3.03
CA GLU A 468 -7.00 -26.12 -2.61
C GLU A 468 -7.34 -25.13 -1.49
N VAL A 469 -8.57 -24.61 -1.50
CA VAL A 469 -9.04 -23.65 -0.51
C VAL A 469 -10.34 -24.16 0.08
N ASN A 470 -10.38 -24.33 1.39
CA ASN A 470 -11.55 -24.77 2.14
C ASN A 470 -11.93 -23.73 3.20
N LEU A 471 -13.21 -23.71 3.59
CA LEU A 471 -13.65 -22.98 4.77
C LEU A 471 -13.42 -23.84 6.03
N PRO A 472 -13.23 -23.24 7.22
CA PRO A 472 -13.21 -23.99 8.47
C PRO A 472 -14.52 -24.76 8.70
N ASP A 473 -14.39 -25.99 9.20
CA ASP A 473 -15.55 -26.83 9.54
C ASP A 473 -16.32 -26.32 10.77
N GLN A 474 -15.64 -25.56 11.63
CA GLN A 474 -16.16 -25.05 12.91
C GLN A 474 -16.09 -23.53 12.94
N GLU A 475 -16.86 -22.92 13.85
CA GLU A 475 -16.76 -21.47 14.09
C GLU A 475 -15.36 -21.12 14.58
N THR A 476 -14.78 -20.08 13.98
CA THR A 476 -13.45 -19.57 14.34
C THR A 476 -13.55 -18.41 15.31
N TYR A 477 -14.60 -17.60 15.23
CA TYR A 477 -14.75 -16.42 16.08
C TYR A 477 -14.85 -16.81 17.56
N GLY A 478 -13.92 -16.32 18.39
CA GLY A 478 -13.82 -16.67 19.81
C GLY A 478 -13.37 -18.10 20.10
N ALA A 479 -12.95 -18.87 19.09
CA ALA A 479 -12.46 -20.23 19.27
C ALA A 479 -11.13 -20.26 20.04
N THR A 480 -10.90 -21.35 20.77
CA THR A 480 -9.62 -21.55 21.46
C THR A 480 -8.51 -21.86 20.46
N PHE A 481 -7.28 -21.56 20.84
CA PHE A 481 -6.08 -21.85 20.06
C PHE A 481 -6.00 -23.33 19.63
N ASP A 482 -6.27 -24.26 20.55
CA ASP A 482 -6.31 -25.69 20.25
C ASP A 482 -7.37 -26.06 19.22
N ALA A 483 -8.54 -25.41 19.26
CA ALA A 483 -9.60 -25.64 18.29
C ALA A 483 -9.21 -25.15 16.89
N ILE A 484 -8.56 -23.98 16.78
CA ILE A 484 -8.04 -23.46 15.51
C ILE A 484 -6.92 -24.37 14.97
N LEU A 485 -5.98 -24.79 15.81
CA LEU A 485 -4.91 -25.70 15.38
C LEU A 485 -5.45 -27.03 14.85
N ARG A 486 -6.46 -27.60 15.50
CA ARG A 486 -7.08 -28.85 15.06
C ARG A 486 -7.88 -28.66 13.78
N SER A 487 -8.77 -27.66 13.75
CA SER A 487 -9.70 -27.44 12.63
C SER A 487 -9.01 -26.89 11.38
N CYS A 488 -8.04 -25.99 11.54
CA CYS A 488 -7.45 -25.26 10.42
C CYS A 488 -6.07 -25.80 10.01
N PHE A 489 -5.33 -26.40 10.93
CA PHE A 489 -3.96 -26.88 10.68
C PHE A 489 -3.81 -28.41 10.80
N GLY A 490 -4.85 -29.14 11.23
CA GLY A 490 -4.79 -30.59 11.43
C GLY A 490 -3.80 -31.02 12.52
N VAL A 491 -3.43 -30.11 13.43
CA VAL A 491 -2.48 -30.39 14.51
C VAL A 491 -3.27 -30.91 15.71
N HIS A 492 -3.04 -32.18 16.06
CA HIS A 492 -3.59 -32.78 17.27
C HIS A 492 -2.64 -32.52 18.45
N THR A 493 -3.02 -31.63 19.36
CA THR A 493 -2.33 -31.47 20.63
C THR A 493 -2.61 -32.68 21.51
N SER A 494 -1.56 -33.42 21.88
CA SER A 494 -1.64 -34.52 22.86
C SER A 494 -2.08 -33.96 24.22
N PRO A 495 -2.91 -34.71 24.98
CA PRO A 495 -3.48 -34.26 26.26
C PRO A 495 -2.43 -34.05 27.36
#